data_AF-A0A3D4EL52-F1
#
_entry.id   AF-A0A3D4EL52-F1
#
_cell.length_a   1.000
_cell.length_b   1.000
_cell.length_c   1.000
_cell.angle_alpha   90.00
_cell.angle_beta   90.00
_cell.angle_gamma   90.00
#
_symmetry.space_group_name_H-M   'P 1'
#
loop_
_entity.id
_entity.type
_entity.pdbx_description
1 polymer ?
#
loop_
_entity_poly.entity_id
_entity_poly.type
_entity_poly.pdbx_seq_one_letter_code
_entity_poly.pdbx_strand_id
1 'polypeptide(L)'
;MKNLKTLFTGLSVLWLLSACTGNFEEVNEDPNRIAEISPGTLINPIIYGLASHNAGRAHAITFDLMQVTLPFPSVSGGLHRYDVSQNIGNSSWYNYYRWLNNIKEMEIASVAAEDPNYEAVALTLKAWVYANLTDLFGPV
;
A
#
# COMPACT_ATOMS: atom_id res chain seq x y z
N MET A 1 -53.82 -15.00 36.74
CA MET A 1 -53.78 -14.52 35.34
C MET A 1 -52.81 -13.35 35.10
N LYS A 2 -52.68 -12.38 36.02
CA LYS A 2 -51.72 -11.26 35.86
C LYS A 2 -50.26 -11.72 35.77
N ASN A 3 -49.84 -12.67 36.61
CA ASN A 3 -48.47 -13.21 36.63
C ASN A 3 -48.09 -14.01 35.37
N LEU A 4 -49.08 -14.61 34.69
CA LEU A 4 -48.86 -15.36 33.44
C LEU A 4 -48.67 -14.41 32.25
N LYS A 5 -49.38 -13.27 32.24
CA LYS A 5 -49.21 -12.22 31.24
C LYS A 5 -47.82 -11.57 31.34
N THR A 6 -47.38 -11.23 32.57
CA THR A 6 -46.02 -10.69 32.78
C THR A 6 -44.91 -11.67 32.41
N LEU A 7 -45.12 -12.98 32.62
CA LEU A 7 -44.16 -14.01 32.18
C LEU A 7 -44.07 -14.08 30.65
N PHE A 8 -45.21 -14.01 29.97
CA PHE A 8 -45.27 -13.99 28.50
C PHE A 8 -44.63 -12.73 27.90
N THR A 9 -44.83 -11.56 28.52
CA THR A 9 -44.18 -10.31 28.09
C THR A 9 -42.68 -10.33 28.35
N GLY A 10 -42.22 -10.93 29.46
CA GLY A 10 -40.78 -11.11 29.72
C GLY A 10 -40.12 -12.05 28.72
N LEU A 11 -40.80 -13.14 28.35
CA LEU A 11 -40.29 -14.09 27.38
C LEU A 11 -40.25 -13.50 25.96
N SER A 12 -41.21 -12.64 25.58
CA SER A 12 -41.17 -11.96 24.28
C SER A 12 -40.02 -10.96 24.16
N VAL A 13 -39.65 -10.26 25.24
CA VAL A 13 -38.51 -9.34 25.25
C VAL A 13 -37.18 -10.10 25.10
N LEU A 14 -37.05 -11.27 25.74
CA LEU A 14 -35.87 -12.14 25.60
C LEU A 14 -35.70 -12.66 24.15
N TRP A 15 -36.80 -13.01 23.47
CA TRP A 15 -36.77 -13.43 22.07
C TRP A 15 -36.41 -12.29 21.11
N LEU A 16 -36.76 -11.05 21.44
CA LEU A 16 -36.40 -9.87 20.64
C LEU A 16 -34.90 -9.52 20.74
N LEU A 17 -34.21 -9.90 21.82
CA LEU A 17 -32.78 -9.64 22.00
C LEU A 17 -31.88 -10.63 21.25
N SER A 18 -32.38 -11.83 20.90
CA SER A 18 -31.62 -12.85 20.16
C SER A 18 -31.78 -12.79 18.63
N ALA A 19 -32.71 -11.97 18.12
CA ALA A 19 -33.10 -12.01 16.71
C ALA A 19 -32.25 -11.13 15.77
N CYS A 20 -31.37 -10.26 16.28
CA CYS A 20 -30.70 -9.22 15.48
C CYS A 20 -29.18 -9.32 15.37
N THR A 21 -28.53 -10.42 15.79
CA THR A 21 -27.06 -10.55 15.71
C THR A 21 -26.56 -11.60 14.72
N GLY A 22 -27.44 -12.15 13.87
CA GLY A 22 -27.18 -13.41 13.17
C GLY A 22 -26.09 -13.39 12.09
N ASN A 23 -25.92 -12.32 11.32
CA ASN A 23 -25.14 -12.36 10.07
C ASN A 23 -24.28 -11.09 9.83
N PHE A 24 -23.88 -10.35 10.87
CA PHE A 24 -23.11 -9.11 10.67
C PHE A 24 -21.71 -9.36 10.13
N GLU A 25 -21.04 -10.44 10.55
CA GLU A 25 -19.70 -10.76 10.06
C GLU A 25 -19.73 -11.02 8.55
N GLU A 26 -20.60 -11.92 8.10
CA GLU A 26 -20.73 -12.34 6.69
C GLU A 26 -21.24 -11.22 5.76
N VAL A 27 -22.07 -10.30 6.26
CA VAL A 27 -22.54 -9.12 5.50
C VAL A 27 -21.46 -8.03 5.40
N ASN A 28 -20.56 -7.95 6.40
CA ASN A 28 -19.47 -6.97 6.40
C ASN A 28 -18.17 -7.50 5.78
N GLU A 29 -18.08 -8.81 5.48
CA GLU A 29 -17.03 -9.35 4.64
C GLU A 29 -17.24 -8.90 3.18
N ASP A 30 -16.26 -8.19 2.62
CA ASP A 30 -16.27 -7.78 1.22
C ASP A 30 -15.73 -8.95 0.36
N PRO A 31 -16.58 -9.69 -0.37
CA PRO A 31 -16.14 -10.84 -1.16
C PRO A 31 -15.26 -10.45 -2.35
N ASN A 32 -15.16 -9.16 -2.68
CA ASN A 32 -14.35 -8.67 -3.80
C ASN A 32 -12.92 -8.33 -3.39
N ARG A 33 -12.63 -8.23 -2.10
CA ARG A 33 -11.30 -7.93 -1.59
C ARG A 33 -10.60 -9.20 -1.12
N ILE A 34 -9.29 -9.23 -1.30
CA ILE A 34 -8.45 -10.31 -0.81
C ILE A 34 -8.40 -10.20 0.72
N ALA A 35 -8.96 -11.19 1.41
CA ALA A 35 -8.97 -11.26 2.87
C ALA A 35 -7.62 -11.73 3.43
N GLU A 36 -6.95 -12.67 2.76
CA GLU A 36 -5.62 -13.16 3.11
C GLU A 36 -4.65 -13.07 1.94
N ILE A 37 -3.48 -12.49 2.21
CA ILE A 37 -2.46 -12.23 1.21
C ILE A 37 -1.35 -13.26 1.36
N SER A 38 -1.02 -14.00 0.30
CA SER A 38 0.20 -14.80 0.29
C SER A 38 1.40 -13.94 -0.14
N PRO A 39 2.62 -14.24 0.33
CA PRO A 39 3.81 -13.47 -0.04
C PRO A 39 4.00 -13.36 -1.57
N GLY A 40 3.68 -14.45 -2.28
CA GLY A 40 3.81 -14.54 -3.72
C GLY A 40 2.83 -13.68 -4.52
N THR A 41 1.69 -13.26 -3.96
CA THR A 41 0.76 -12.38 -4.70
C THR A 41 1.23 -10.92 -4.72
N LEU A 42 2.07 -10.53 -3.75
CA LEU A 42 2.57 -9.15 -3.61
C LEU A 42 3.84 -8.89 -4.42
N ILE A 43 4.64 -9.92 -4.73
CA ILE A 43 5.94 -9.73 -5.38
C ILE A 43 5.84 -9.04 -6.76
N ASN A 44 4.94 -9.51 -7.62
CA ASN A 44 4.74 -8.98 -8.97
C ASN A 44 4.30 -7.50 -8.97
N PRO A 45 3.24 -7.09 -8.24
CA PRO A 45 2.84 -5.69 -8.21
C PRO A 45 3.93 -4.79 -7.59
N ILE A 46 4.66 -5.25 -6.56
CA ILE A 46 5.75 -4.47 -5.96
C ILE A 46 6.85 -4.20 -6.98
N ILE A 47 7.38 -5.24 -7.63
CA ILE A 47 8.49 -5.10 -8.59
C ILE A 47 8.06 -4.25 -9.78
N TYR A 48 6.88 -4.55 -10.36
CA TYR A 48 6.39 -3.81 -11.51
C TYR A 48 6.12 -2.34 -11.17
N GLY A 49 5.51 -2.08 -10.02
CA GLY A 49 5.18 -0.73 -9.56
C GLY A 49 6.43 0.11 -9.30
N LEU A 50 7.42 -0.44 -8.61
CA LEU A 50 8.68 0.24 -8.34
C LEU A 50 9.49 0.47 -9.62
N ALA A 51 9.62 -0.55 -10.48
CA ALA A 51 10.37 -0.43 -11.74
C ALA A 51 9.73 0.61 -12.68
N SER A 52 8.40 0.57 -12.84
CA SER A 52 7.68 1.52 -13.70
C SER A 52 7.78 2.94 -13.17
N HIS A 53 7.64 3.13 -11.85
CA HIS A 53 7.81 4.43 -11.21
C HIS A 53 9.23 4.95 -11.42
N ASN A 54 10.25 4.15 -11.11
CA ASN A 54 11.65 4.53 -11.25
C ASN A 54 12.03 4.88 -12.69
N ALA A 55 11.60 4.08 -13.68
CA ALA A 55 11.82 4.40 -15.09
C ALA A 55 11.16 5.73 -15.49
N GLY A 56 9.93 5.97 -15.02
CA GLY A 56 9.23 7.23 -15.24
C GLY A 56 9.92 8.43 -14.60
N ARG A 57 10.45 8.29 -13.37
CA ARG A 57 11.22 9.35 -12.69
C ARG A 57 12.58 9.57 -13.33
N ALA A 58 13.24 8.51 -13.77
CA ALA A 58 14.51 8.60 -14.46
C ALA A 58 14.37 9.48 -15.71
N HIS A 59 13.38 9.19 -16.56
CA HIS A 59 13.12 9.99 -17.74
C HIS A 59 12.64 11.41 -17.42
N ALA A 60 11.69 11.56 -16.50
CA ALA A 60 11.08 12.88 -16.22
C ALA A 60 11.97 13.83 -15.42
N ILE A 61 12.99 13.31 -14.72
CA ILE A 61 13.83 14.10 -13.82
C ILE A 61 15.30 13.80 -14.00
N THR A 62 15.70 12.58 -13.68
CA THR A 62 17.11 12.25 -13.50
C THR A 62 17.89 12.45 -14.78
N PHE A 63 17.32 12.11 -15.93
CA PHE A 63 17.96 12.28 -17.23
C PHE A 63 18.15 13.75 -17.61
N ASP A 64 17.19 14.63 -17.31
CA ASP A 64 17.35 16.07 -17.53
C ASP A 64 18.42 16.66 -16.60
N LEU A 65 18.46 16.25 -15.33
CA LEU A 65 19.45 16.72 -14.36
C LEU A 65 20.87 16.20 -14.66
N MET A 66 20.98 14.96 -15.14
CA MET A 66 22.23 14.33 -15.58
C MET A 66 22.62 14.71 -17.01
N GLN A 67 21.82 15.55 -17.69
CA GLN A 67 22.05 16.00 -19.06
C GLN A 67 22.09 14.86 -20.10
N VAL A 68 21.37 13.77 -19.84
CA VAL A 68 21.14 12.65 -20.76
C VAL A 68 20.05 13.00 -21.78
N THR A 69 19.02 13.74 -21.33
CA THR A 69 17.92 14.23 -22.17
C THR A 69 17.81 15.74 -22.08
N LEU A 70 17.28 16.37 -23.12
CA LEU A 70 16.88 17.76 -23.10
C LEU A 70 15.52 17.94 -23.79
N PRO A 71 14.62 18.76 -23.23
CA PRO A 71 13.37 19.10 -23.89
C PRO A 71 13.63 19.98 -25.12
N PHE A 72 12.97 19.64 -26.23
CA PHE A 72 12.99 20.45 -27.46
C PHE A 72 11.57 20.61 -28.03
N PRO A 73 11.12 21.84 -28.35
CA PRO A 73 11.81 23.11 -28.11
C PRO A 73 11.79 23.49 -26.61
N SER A 74 12.79 24.23 -26.16
CA SER A 74 12.81 24.80 -24.80
C SER A 74 13.07 26.31 -24.84
N VAL A 75 11.99 27.07 -24.95
CA VAL A 75 12.04 28.53 -25.08
C VAL A 75 12.27 29.25 -23.74
N SER A 76 11.85 28.67 -22.61
CA SER A 76 12.05 29.24 -21.27
C SER A 76 11.92 28.16 -20.17
N GLY A 77 12.59 28.39 -19.04
CA GLY A 77 12.54 27.54 -17.84
C GLY A 77 12.97 26.09 -18.08
N GLY A 78 12.59 25.22 -17.14
CA GLY A 78 12.68 23.77 -17.27
C GLY A 78 13.83 23.13 -16.48
N LEU A 79 13.66 21.84 -16.21
CA LEU A 79 14.51 21.09 -15.29
C LEU A 79 15.97 20.99 -15.74
N HIS A 80 16.21 20.87 -17.05
CA HIS A 80 17.55 20.95 -17.66
C HIS A 80 18.32 22.26 -17.38
N ARG A 81 17.65 23.32 -16.86
CA ARG A 81 18.26 24.59 -16.40
C ARG A 81 18.27 24.72 -14.88
N TYR A 82 18.01 23.64 -14.16
CA TYR A 82 17.86 23.62 -12.70
C TYR A 82 16.73 24.51 -12.17
N ASP A 83 15.72 24.78 -13.01
CA ASP A 83 14.45 25.36 -12.58
C ASP A 83 13.60 24.25 -11.95
N VAL A 84 13.80 24.04 -10.64
CA VAL A 84 13.25 22.92 -9.88
C VAL A 84 12.07 23.36 -9.00
N SER A 85 10.91 22.73 -9.19
CA SER A 85 9.76 22.96 -8.30
C SER A 85 9.94 22.26 -6.95
N GLN A 86 9.45 22.87 -5.86
CA GLN A 86 9.51 22.26 -4.53
C GLN A 86 8.76 20.91 -4.43
N ASN A 87 7.73 20.72 -5.25
CA ASN A 87 6.89 19.51 -5.23
C ASN A 87 7.43 18.36 -6.09
N ILE A 88 8.60 18.52 -6.72
CA ILE A 88 9.15 17.56 -7.69
C ILE A 88 9.33 16.15 -7.09
N GLY A 89 9.57 16.05 -5.78
CA GLY A 89 9.77 14.79 -5.08
C GLY A 89 8.47 14.11 -4.57
N ASN A 90 7.35 14.82 -4.51
CA ASN A 90 6.14 14.35 -3.79
C ASN A 90 5.63 13.00 -4.29
N SER A 91 5.64 12.78 -5.61
CA SER A 91 5.21 11.51 -6.19
C SER A 91 6.13 10.35 -5.79
N SER A 92 7.43 10.60 -5.67
CA SER A 92 8.41 9.57 -5.31
C SER A 92 8.33 9.23 -3.83
N TRP A 93 8.21 10.25 -2.98
CA TRP A 93 7.94 10.07 -1.55
C TRP A 93 6.71 9.17 -1.32
N TYR A 94 5.56 9.57 -1.87
CA TYR A 94 4.31 8.82 -1.68
C TYR A 94 4.40 7.40 -2.26
N ASN A 95 4.97 7.24 -3.45
CA ASN A 95 5.07 5.94 -4.12
C ASN A 95 5.95 4.96 -3.33
N TYR A 96 7.14 5.40 -2.88
CA TYR A 96 8.04 4.55 -2.11
C TYR A 96 7.45 4.13 -0.76
N TYR A 97 6.85 5.05 0.00
CA TYR A 97 6.20 4.69 1.27
C TYR A 97 4.97 3.79 1.07
N ARG A 98 4.21 3.98 -0.03
CA ARG A 98 3.15 3.04 -0.41
C ARG A 98 3.70 1.63 -0.64
N TRP A 99 4.79 1.49 -1.40
CA TRP A 99 5.38 0.17 -1.64
C TRP A 99 6.08 -0.43 -0.43
N LEU A 100 6.68 0.39 0.45
CA LEU A 100 7.21 -0.09 1.73
C LEU A 100 6.14 -0.75 2.59
N ASN A 101 4.91 -0.20 2.62
CA ASN A 101 3.81 -0.86 3.32
C ASN A 101 3.48 -2.22 2.69
N ASN A 102 3.41 -2.32 1.37
CA ASN A 102 3.16 -3.60 0.69
C ASN A 102 4.29 -4.62 0.93
N ILE A 103 5.55 -4.18 0.93
CA ILE A 103 6.72 -5.00 1.24
C ILE A 103 6.67 -5.49 2.69
N LYS A 104 6.23 -4.65 3.62
CA LYS A 104 6.04 -5.03 5.03
C LYS A 104 4.97 -6.11 5.18
N GLU A 105 3.83 -5.99 4.49
CA GLU A 105 2.81 -7.03 4.49
C GLU A 105 3.33 -8.35 3.89
N MET A 106 4.13 -8.27 2.80
CA MET A 106 4.78 -9.43 2.20
C MET A 106 5.75 -10.12 3.18
N GLU A 107 6.54 -9.35 3.91
CA GLU A 107 7.46 -9.85 4.94
C GLU A 107 6.69 -10.55 6.07
N ILE A 108 5.65 -9.91 6.63
CA ILE A 108 4.82 -10.49 7.69
C ILE A 108 4.19 -11.81 7.22
N ALA A 109 3.61 -11.81 6.02
CA ALA A 109 3.03 -13.01 5.43
C ALA A 109 4.08 -14.11 5.20
N SER A 110 5.32 -13.75 4.85
CA SER A 110 6.39 -14.73 4.60
C SER A 110 6.87 -15.41 5.87
N VAL A 111 6.98 -14.65 6.97
CA VAL A 111 7.32 -15.19 8.29
C VAL A 111 6.20 -16.10 8.79
N ALA A 112 4.94 -15.71 8.62
CA ALA A 112 3.78 -16.52 9.02
C ALA A 112 3.68 -17.83 8.20
N ALA A 113 4.09 -17.80 6.94
CA ALA A 113 4.13 -18.97 6.06
C ALA A 113 5.40 -19.83 6.21
N GLU A 114 6.34 -19.46 7.09
CA GLU A 114 7.65 -20.09 7.24
C GLU A 114 8.42 -20.19 5.91
N ASP A 115 8.31 -19.18 5.05
CA ASP A 115 8.97 -19.13 3.74
C ASP A 115 10.17 -18.14 3.75
N PRO A 116 11.38 -18.62 4.09
CA PRO A 116 12.56 -17.77 4.20
C PRO A 116 13.00 -17.15 2.86
N ASN A 117 12.59 -17.72 1.73
CA ASN A 117 12.94 -17.15 0.43
C ASN A 117 12.17 -15.86 0.18
N TYR A 118 10.85 -15.86 0.44
CA TYR A 118 10.06 -14.63 0.31
C TYR A 118 10.43 -13.59 1.37
N GLU A 119 10.81 -14.01 2.58
CA GLU A 119 11.33 -13.09 3.60
C GLU A 119 12.60 -12.38 3.09
N ALA A 120 13.55 -13.13 2.53
CA ALA A 120 14.78 -12.55 1.97
C ALA A 120 14.49 -11.59 0.81
N VAL A 121 13.52 -11.91 -0.06
CA VAL A 121 13.08 -11.02 -1.15
C VAL A 121 12.46 -9.74 -0.58
N ALA A 122 11.59 -9.85 0.44
CA ALA A 122 10.96 -8.69 1.07
C ALA A 122 12.00 -7.75 1.70
N LEU A 123 12.98 -8.30 2.43
CA LEU A 123 14.08 -7.54 3.01
C LEU A 123 14.94 -6.85 1.93
N THR A 124 15.20 -7.53 0.81
CA THR A 124 15.96 -6.96 -0.32
C THR A 124 15.23 -5.79 -0.96
N LEU A 125 13.93 -5.96 -1.23
CA LEU A 125 13.09 -4.88 -1.78
C LEU A 125 12.98 -3.71 -0.81
N LYS A 126 12.84 -3.98 0.49
CA LYS A 126 12.82 -2.96 1.54
C LYS A 126 14.10 -2.13 1.52
N ALA A 127 15.27 -2.78 1.50
CA ALA A 127 16.56 -2.11 1.43
C ALA A 127 16.70 -1.26 0.15
N TRP A 128 16.27 -1.78 -1.00
CA TRP A 128 16.28 -1.03 -2.26
C TRP A 128 15.41 0.22 -2.21
N VAL A 129 14.21 0.14 -1.63
CA VAL A 129 13.32 1.31 -1.53
C VAL A 129 13.88 2.36 -0.58
N TYR A 130 14.43 1.96 0.57
CA TYR A 130 15.10 2.90 1.49
C TYR A 130 16.35 3.54 0.88
N ALA A 131 17.12 2.80 0.07
CA ALA A 131 18.24 3.36 -0.68
C ALA A 131 17.78 4.49 -1.62
N ASN A 132 16.72 4.26 -2.41
CA ASN A 132 16.18 5.31 -3.29
C ASN A 132 15.63 6.51 -2.50
N LEU A 133 14.96 6.27 -1.36
CA LEU A 133 14.47 7.35 -0.51
C LEU A 133 15.63 8.20 0.01
N THR A 134 16.69 7.58 0.53
CA THR A 134 17.82 8.34 1.10
C THR A 134 18.62 9.07 0.02
N ASP A 135 18.80 8.47 -1.16
CA ASP A 135 19.49 9.11 -2.28
C ASP A 135 18.73 10.35 -2.80
N LEU A 136 17.40 10.37 -2.68
CA LEU A 136 16.57 11.49 -3.14
C LEU A 136 16.33 12.56 -2.08
N PHE A 137 16.15 12.18 -0.82
CA PHE A 137 15.67 13.07 0.25
C PHE A 137 16.67 13.28 1.38
N GLY A 138 17.77 12.52 1.41
CA GLY A 138 18.73 12.54 2.51
C GLY A 138 18.25 11.68 3.70
N PRO A 139 18.33 12.17 4.95
CA PRO A 139 17.84 11.43 6.11
C PRO A 139 16.33 11.19 6.07
N VAL A 140 15.91 9.94 6.24
CA VAL A 140 14.50 9.48 6.25
C VAL A 140 14.25 8.45 7.36
#